data_AF-A0AA88KKH8-F1
#
_entry.id   AF-A0AA88KKH8-F1
#
_cell.length_a   1.000
_cell.length_b   1.000
_cell.length_c   1.000
_cell.angle_alpha   90.00
_cell.angle_beta   90.00
_cell.angle_gamma   90.00
#
_symmetry.space_group_name_H-M   'P 1'
#
loop_
_entity.id
_entity.type
_entity.pdbx_description
1 polymer ?
#
loop_
_entity_poly.entity_id
_entity_poly.type
_entity_poly.pdbx_seq_one_letter_code
_entity_poly.pdbx_strand_id
1 'polypeptide(L)'
;MGPYMSKKRLFKICQNIVHHKHHIDLVVITGDMETMDTHHDEDSLREALSPLKEISHKVVACLGNHDYEVLEKIRRAYQENSITLLEDDQTIIEIERWSKLSGEKSQIQIVGSSFSFAGMEPSTRHIQELCKKFPRIDANTPRVLLIHNPSILSSLDTMDSCDIVFSGHLRLYHTLKLLGKEKTLFKAYPPDQGLYGRRNLRLYSHRGTGHYGFPLRLGISSEQSLIHLYF
;
A
#
# COMPACT_ATOMS: atom_id res chain seq x y z
N MET A 1 -9.13 9.24 3.00
CA MET A 1 -10.43 9.71 3.52
C MET A 1 -11.05 10.64 2.49
N GLY A 2 -12.36 10.84 2.55
CA GLY A 2 -13.13 11.55 1.53
C GLY A 2 -14.61 11.13 1.59
N PRO A 3 -15.43 11.44 0.57
CA PRO A 3 -16.88 11.22 0.59
C PRO A 3 -17.30 9.77 0.91
N TYR A 4 -16.48 8.78 0.56
CA TYR A 4 -16.77 7.35 0.80
C TYR A 4 -16.04 6.74 2.02
N MET A 5 -15.18 7.52 2.69
CA MET A 5 -14.44 7.10 3.89
C MET A 5 -14.27 8.27 4.86
N SER A 6 -15.16 8.35 5.85
CA SER A 6 -15.13 9.36 6.91
C SER A 6 -14.15 9.02 8.03
N LYS A 7 -13.69 10.04 8.76
CA LYS A 7 -12.89 9.94 10.00
C LYS A 7 -13.39 8.85 10.94
N LYS A 8 -14.69 8.87 11.26
CA LYS A 8 -15.35 7.87 12.14
C LYS A 8 -15.28 6.44 11.60
N ARG A 9 -15.37 6.24 10.27
CA ARG A 9 -15.29 4.92 9.65
C ARG A 9 -13.87 4.39 9.68
N LEU A 10 -12.87 5.20 9.30
CA LEU A 10 -11.45 4.81 9.35
C LEU A 10 -11.01 4.53 10.79
N PHE A 11 -11.38 5.38 11.75
CA PHE A 11 -11.14 5.18 13.18
C PHE A 11 -11.67 3.82 13.67
N LYS A 12 -12.90 3.46 13.33
CA LYS A 12 -13.47 2.16 13.71
C LYS A 12 -12.73 0.97 13.09
N ILE A 13 -12.18 1.11 11.88
CA ILE A 13 -11.34 0.07 11.25
C ILE A 13 -10.02 -0.07 12.02
N CYS A 14 -9.35 1.04 12.32
CA CYS A 14 -8.13 1.05 13.13
C CYS A 14 -8.35 0.44 14.52
N GLN A 15 -9.44 0.80 15.20
CA GLN A 15 -9.83 0.18 16.47
C GLN A 15 -10.06 -1.34 16.34
N ASN A 16 -10.69 -1.80 15.25
CA ASN A 16 -10.93 -3.22 15.04
C ASN A 16 -9.63 -4.00 14.81
N ILE A 17 -8.65 -3.43 14.11
CA ILE A 17 -7.32 -4.02 13.94
C ILE A 17 -6.62 -4.16 15.30
N VAL A 18 -6.65 -3.11 16.12
CA VAL A 18 -6.04 -3.09 17.46
C VAL A 18 -6.73 -4.05 18.42
N HIS A 19 -8.06 -4.18 18.36
CA HIS A 19 -8.81 -5.16 19.15
C HIS A 19 -8.33 -6.60 18.88
N HIS A 20 -7.94 -6.90 17.64
CA HIS A 20 -7.42 -8.21 17.21
C HIS A 20 -5.88 -8.28 17.21
N LYS A 21 -5.15 -7.34 17.85
CA LYS A 21 -3.66 -7.23 17.82
C LYS A 21 -2.86 -8.48 18.12
N HIS A 22 -3.44 -9.46 18.83
CA HIS A 22 -2.83 -10.75 19.14
C HIS A 22 -2.85 -11.74 17.97
N HIS A 23 -3.57 -11.41 16.88
CA HIS A 23 -3.63 -12.16 15.62
C HIS A 23 -3.07 -11.37 14.43
N ILE A 24 -2.56 -10.15 14.67
CA ILE A 24 -1.97 -9.26 13.67
C ILE A 24 -0.48 -9.15 13.92
N ASP A 25 0.32 -9.53 12.92
CA ASP A 25 1.79 -9.42 12.96
C ASP A 25 2.29 -8.17 12.24
N LEU A 26 1.57 -7.72 11.20
CA LEU A 26 1.92 -6.57 10.37
C LEU A 26 0.65 -5.86 9.90
N VAL A 27 0.69 -4.52 9.88
CA VAL A 27 -0.32 -3.65 9.26
C VAL A 27 0.39 -2.83 8.19
N VAL A 28 -0.11 -2.90 6.95
CA VAL A 28 0.44 -2.19 5.79
C VAL A 28 -0.55 -1.15 5.31
N ILE A 29 -0.11 0.10 5.21
CA ILE A 29 -0.86 1.22 4.63
C ILE A 29 -0.25 1.55 3.26
N THR A 30 -0.94 1.21 2.18
CA THR A 30 -0.43 1.36 0.80
C THR A 30 -0.80 2.71 0.17
N GLY A 31 -0.86 3.80 0.94
CA GLY A 31 -1.14 5.16 0.44
C GLY A 31 -2.59 5.50 0.05
N ASP A 32 -2.77 6.72 -0.46
CA ASP A 32 -4.05 7.40 -0.78
C ASP A 32 -4.94 7.54 0.47
N MET A 33 -4.35 8.04 1.55
CA MET A 33 -4.97 8.17 2.87
C MET A 33 -5.76 9.45 3.05
N GLU A 34 -5.52 10.51 2.27
CA GLU A 34 -6.37 11.69 2.17
C GLU A 34 -6.53 12.19 0.72
N THR A 35 -7.46 13.14 0.56
CA THR A 35 -7.92 13.67 -0.72
C THR A 35 -8.32 15.13 -0.55
N MET A 36 -8.45 15.89 -1.64
CA MET A 36 -8.76 17.32 -1.53
C MET A 36 -10.04 17.64 -0.70
N ASP A 37 -11.04 16.76 -0.73
CA ASP A 37 -12.30 16.93 0.02
C ASP A 37 -12.11 16.95 1.56
N THR A 38 -10.94 16.54 2.07
CA THR A 38 -10.62 16.54 3.51
C THR A 38 -9.55 17.55 3.93
N HIS A 39 -9.09 18.44 3.04
CA HIS A 39 -8.10 19.48 3.37
C HIS A 39 -8.45 20.27 4.64
N HIS A 40 -9.72 20.67 4.81
CA HIS A 40 -10.15 21.63 5.84
C HIS A 40 -10.06 21.12 7.30
N ASP A 41 -9.91 19.82 7.55
CA ASP A 41 -9.70 19.26 8.91
C ASP A 41 -8.29 18.65 8.99
N GLU A 42 -7.31 19.48 9.35
CA GLU A 42 -5.87 19.15 9.45
C GLU A 42 -5.57 17.95 10.37
N ASP A 43 -6.38 17.75 11.41
CA ASP A 43 -6.17 16.67 12.38
C ASP A 43 -6.96 15.40 12.05
N SER A 44 -7.83 15.42 11.03
CA SER A 44 -8.75 14.30 10.78
C SER A 44 -8.07 12.95 10.54
N LEU A 45 -7.03 12.86 9.71
CA LEU A 45 -6.32 11.60 9.48
C LEU A 45 -5.55 11.16 10.72
N ARG A 46 -4.90 12.10 11.41
CA ARG A 46 -4.17 11.85 12.64
C ARG A 46 -5.09 11.22 13.69
N GLU A 47 -6.25 11.82 13.90
CA GLU A 47 -7.28 11.29 14.81
C GLU A 47 -7.80 9.92 14.35
N ALA A 48 -8.09 9.76 13.05
CA ALA A 48 -8.59 8.50 12.51
C ALA A 48 -7.59 7.33 12.67
N LEU A 49 -6.29 7.59 12.51
CA LEU A 49 -5.23 6.60 12.67
C LEU A 49 -4.81 6.39 14.13
N SER A 50 -5.21 7.25 15.06
CA SER A 50 -4.77 7.22 16.47
C SER A 50 -4.90 5.88 17.22
N PRO A 51 -5.87 4.98 16.95
CA PRO A 51 -5.88 3.67 17.57
C PRO A 51 -4.62 2.85 17.25
N LEU A 52 -4.09 2.97 16.03
CA LEU A 52 -2.93 2.19 15.58
C LEU A 52 -1.66 2.48 16.38
N LYS A 53 -1.59 3.62 17.10
CA LYS A 53 -0.46 3.99 17.95
C LYS A 53 -0.12 2.92 18.99
N GLU A 54 -1.12 2.19 19.50
CA GLU A 54 -0.97 1.07 20.43
C GLU A 54 -0.14 -0.09 19.85
N ILE A 55 -0.18 -0.28 18.54
CA ILE A 55 0.53 -1.34 17.82
C ILE A 55 1.53 -0.79 16.79
N SER A 56 1.95 0.47 16.94
CA SER A 56 2.77 1.24 16.00
C SER A 56 4.00 0.50 15.47
N HIS A 57 4.67 -0.29 16.33
CA HIS A 57 5.79 -1.19 15.99
C HIS A 57 5.48 -2.24 14.91
N LYS A 58 4.19 -2.48 14.59
CA LYS A 58 3.68 -3.36 13.53
C LYS A 58 3.15 -2.60 12.32
N VAL A 59 3.21 -1.27 12.28
CA VAL A 59 2.51 -0.46 11.26
C VAL A 59 3.52 0.22 10.34
N VAL A 60 3.47 -0.14 9.06
CA VAL A 60 4.27 0.46 8.00
C VAL A 60 3.38 1.11 6.94
N ALA A 61 3.86 2.19 6.35
CA ALA A 61 3.17 2.93 5.30
C ALA A 61 4.10 3.22 4.11
N CYS A 62 3.52 3.35 2.93
CA CYS A 62 4.11 4.09 1.80
C CYS A 62 3.12 5.16 1.33
N LEU A 63 3.62 6.14 0.57
CA LEU A 63 2.80 7.24 0.05
C LEU A 63 2.03 6.82 -1.21
N GLY A 64 0.78 7.26 -1.29
CA GLY A 64 -0.02 7.24 -2.50
C GLY A 64 0.23 8.46 -3.39
N ASN A 65 -0.25 8.42 -4.62
CA ASN A 65 -0.03 9.56 -5.51
C ASN A 65 -0.85 10.78 -5.12
N HIS A 66 -1.99 10.61 -4.44
CA HIS A 66 -2.80 11.71 -3.92
C HIS A 66 -2.32 12.20 -2.55
N ASP A 67 -1.56 11.39 -1.80
CA ASP A 67 -0.95 11.83 -0.55
C ASP A 67 0.04 13.00 -0.77
N TYR A 68 0.64 13.14 -1.96
CA TYR A 68 1.50 14.28 -2.32
C TYR A 68 0.73 15.62 -2.41
N GLU A 69 -0.60 15.62 -2.57
CA GLU A 69 -1.44 16.82 -2.52
C GLU A 69 -1.55 17.39 -1.10
N VAL A 70 -1.25 16.58 -0.08
CA VAL A 70 -1.38 16.85 1.36
C VAL A 70 -0.15 16.38 2.15
N LEU A 71 1.02 16.35 1.51
CA LEU A 71 2.18 15.59 1.96
C LEU A 71 2.58 15.80 3.42
N GLU A 72 2.68 17.06 3.86
CA GLU A 72 3.08 17.39 5.22
C GLU A 72 2.03 16.99 6.27
N LYS A 73 0.75 17.05 5.92
CA LYS A 73 -0.36 16.55 6.75
C LYS A 73 -0.31 15.03 6.89
N ILE A 74 -0.03 14.31 5.81
CA ILE A 74 0.16 12.85 5.81
C ILE A 74 1.35 12.46 6.67
N ARG A 75 2.52 13.08 6.45
CA ARG A 75 3.74 12.86 7.25
C ARG A 75 3.50 13.14 8.74
N ARG A 76 2.88 14.27 9.08
CA ARG A 76 2.51 14.63 10.45
C ARG A 76 1.56 13.59 11.07
N ALA A 77 0.53 13.15 10.33
CA ALA A 77 -0.42 12.14 10.80
C ALA A 77 0.22 10.77 11.06
N TYR A 78 1.22 10.36 10.27
CA TYR A 78 1.99 9.14 10.54
C TYR A 78 2.97 9.34 11.71
N GLN A 79 3.72 10.45 11.73
CA GLN A 79 4.71 10.77 12.77
C GLN A 79 4.07 10.85 14.17
N GLU A 80 2.97 11.60 14.33
CA GLU A 80 2.29 11.74 15.63
C GLU A 80 1.65 10.42 16.11
N ASN A 81 1.37 9.48 15.21
CA ASN A 81 0.89 8.13 15.51
C ASN A 81 1.99 7.06 15.55
N SER A 82 3.26 7.47 15.40
CA SER A 82 4.43 6.59 15.40
C SER A 82 4.41 5.50 14.31
N ILE A 83 3.73 5.76 13.19
CA ILE A 83 3.65 4.86 12.03
C ILE A 83 4.92 5.04 11.19
N THR A 84 5.59 3.95 10.83
CA THR A 84 6.81 4.00 9.99
C THR A 84 6.43 4.25 8.53
N LEU A 85 6.65 5.48 8.06
CA LEU A 85 6.55 5.81 6.64
C LEU A 85 7.86 5.45 5.91
N LEU A 86 7.75 4.71 4.81
CA LEU A 86 8.88 4.33 3.96
C LEU A 86 8.86 5.12 2.64
N GLU A 87 9.71 6.15 2.56
CA GLU A 87 9.95 6.96 1.35
C GLU A 87 11.32 6.58 0.76
N ASP A 88 11.32 5.56 -0.11
CA ASP A 88 12.55 4.97 -0.68
C ASP A 88 13.53 4.47 0.38
N ASP A 89 12.98 3.83 1.41
CA ASP A 89 13.67 3.31 2.58
C ASP A 89 13.22 1.86 2.91
N GLN A 90 13.88 1.25 3.89
CA GLN A 90 13.50 -0.06 4.42
C GLN A 90 13.32 -0.06 5.93
N THR A 91 12.55 -1.03 6.43
CA THR A 91 12.53 -1.42 7.84
C THR A 91 12.57 -2.94 7.98
N ILE A 92 12.90 -3.40 9.18
CA ILE A 92 12.91 -4.82 9.53
C ILE A 92 12.01 -4.99 10.75
N ILE A 93 10.92 -5.74 10.60
CA ILE A 93 9.96 -5.98 11.68
C ILE A 93 10.14 -7.41 12.21
N GLU A 94 10.08 -7.57 13.53
CA GLU A 94 10.07 -8.89 14.16
C GLU A 94 8.65 -9.46 14.21
N ILE A 95 8.50 -10.70 13.76
CA ILE A 95 7.22 -11.43 13.78
C ILE A 95 7.11 -12.17 15.11
N GLU A 96 6.76 -11.44 16.19
CA GLU A 96 6.76 -11.96 17.56
C GLU A 96 6.06 -13.33 17.71
N ARG A 97 4.93 -13.53 17.01
CA ARG A 97 4.18 -14.80 17.10
C ARG A 97 4.98 -15.96 16.55
N TRP A 98 5.72 -15.76 15.45
CA TRP A 98 6.58 -16.79 14.89
C TRP A 98 7.84 -16.96 15.74
N SER A 99 8.47 -15.87 16.20
CA SER A 99 9.63 -15.96 17.13
C SER A 99 9.33 -16.81 18.37
N LYS A 100 8.12 -16.66 18.94
CA LYS A 100 7.65 -17.43 20.11
C LYS A 100 7.35 -18.90 19.80
N LEU A 101 7.06 -19.24 18.53
CA LEU A 101 6.73 -20.60 18.10
C LEU A 101 7.96 -21.39 17.61
N SER A 102 8.89 -20.72 16.92
CA SER A 102 10.15 -21.33 16.45
C SER A 102 11.22 -21.41 17.55
N GLY A 103 11.20 -20.50 18.52
CA GLY A 103 12.29 -20.31 19.48
C GLY A 103 13.47 -19.51 18.92
N GLU A 104 13.37 -19.03 17.67
CA GLU A 104 14.39 -18.27 16.96
C GLU A 104 13.82 -16.93 16.48
N LYS A 105 14.64 -15.88 16.41
CA LYS A 105 14.17 -14.55 16.01
C LYS A 105 13.68 -14.54 14.55
N SER A 106 12.38 -14.38 14.36
CA SER A 106 11.76 -14.29 13.03
C SER A 106 11.60 -12.84 12.59
N GLN A 107 12.11 -12.48 11.42
CA GLN A 107 12.02 -11.10 10.91
C GLN A 107 11.46 -11.06 9.49
N ILE A 108 10.87 -9.92 9.12
CA ILE A 108 10.46 -9.59 7.76
C ILE A 108 11.14 -8.29 7.32
N GLN A 109 11.76 -8.32 6.14
CA GLN A 109 12.33 -7.13 5.51
C GLN A 109 11.23 -6.44 4.70
N ILE A 110 11.02 -5.15 4.92
CA ILE A 110 10.01 -4.35 4.20
C ILE A 110 10.71 -3.17 3.56
N VAL A 111 10.66 -3.11 2.23
CA VAL A 111 11.17 -1.98 1.45
C VAL A 111 9.97 -1.20 0.93
N GLY A 112 9.96 0.12 1.07
CA GLY A 112 8.86 0.96 0.57
C GLY A 112 9.37 2.05 -0.37
N SER A 113 8.65 2.26 -1.47
CA SER A 113 9.03 3.25 -2.48
C SER A 113 8.08 4.45 -2.53
N SER A 114 8.66 5.62 -2.77
CA SER A 114 7.96 6.85 -3.14
C SER A 114 7.19 6.68 -4.46
N PHE A 115 6.10 7.41 -4.64
CA PHE A 115 5.41 7.40 -5.94
C PHE A 115 6.18 8.21 -6.98
N SER A 116 6.42 7.61 -8.15
CA SER A 116 7.12 8.24 -9.26
C SER A 116 6.13 8.75 -10.32
N PHE A 117 6.08 10.07 -10.49
CA PHE A 117 5.26 10.73 -11.52
C PHE A 117 5.90 10.71 -12.93
N ALA A 118 7.17 10.27 -13.05
CA ALA A 118 7.98 10.37 -14.26
C ALA A 118 7.63 9.33 -15.37
N GLY A 119 6.62 8.50 -15.17
CA GLY A 119 6.16 7.49 -16.14
C GLY A 119 6.90 6.16 -16.04
N MET A 120 6.42 5.17 -16.79
CA MET A 120 6.73 3.74 -16.56
C MET A 120 8.23 3.41 -16.51
N GLU A 121 9.01 3.88 -17.49
CA GLU A 121 10.45 3.55 -17.58
C GLU A 121 11.26 4.13 -16.39
N PRO A 122 11.20 5.44 -16.08
CA PRO A 122 11.80 5.97 -14.86
C PRO A 122 11.31 5.31 -13.57
N SER A 123 10.00 5.03 -13.43
CA SER A 123 9.47 4.36 -12.24
C SER A 123 9.98 2.92 -12.10
N THR A 124 10.16 2.20 -13.21
CA THR A 124 10.73 0.83 -13.23
C THR A 124 12.19 0.86 -12.79
N ARG A 125 12.97 1.80 -13.33
CA ARG A 125 14.38 2.00 -12.94
C ARG A 125 14.51 2.35 -11.47
N HIS A 126 13.67 3.24 -10.96
CA HIS A 126 13.64 3.65 -9.56
C HIS A 126 13.45 2.45 -8.61
N ILE A 127 12.48 1.56 -8.91
CA ILE A 127 12.28 0.32 -8.13
C ILE A 127 13.49 -0.61 -8.22
N GLN A 128 14.14 -0.74 -9.39
CA GLN A 128 15.36 -1.55 -9.53
C GLN A 128 16.53 -0.98 -8.73
N GLU A 129 16.71 0.35 -8.71
CA GLU A 129 17.75 1.04 -7.95
C GLU A 129 17.49 0.94 -6.44
N LEU A 130 16.24 1.09 -6.00
CA LEU A 130 15.82 0.87 -4.61
C LEU A 130 16.06 -0.59 -4.17
N CYS A 131 15.74 -1.57 -5.02
CA CYS A 131 16.00 -2.98 -4.74
C CYS A 131 17.49 -3.32 -4.68
N LYS A 132 18.36 -2.56 -5.37
CA LYS A 132 19.83 -2.67 -5.26
C LYS A 132 20.38 -1.96 -4.03
N LYS A 133 19.84 -0.78 -3.67
CA LYS A 133 20.16 -0.02 -2.45
C LYS A 133 19.92 -0.86 -1.19
N PHE A 134 18.84 -1.63 -1.20
CA PHE A 134 18.46 -2.55 -0.12
C PHE A 134 18.42 -3.99 -0.64
N PRO A 135 19.56 -4.72 -0.67
CA PRO A 135 19.56 -6.14 -1.02
C PRO A 135 18.79 -6.97 0.01
N ARG A 136 18.46 -8.23 -0.33
CA ARG A 136 17.86 -9.17 0.64
C ARG A 136 18.90 -9.44 1.74
N ILE A 137 18.48 -9.41 3.00
CA ILE A 137 19.38 -9.59 4.17
C ILE A 137 20.00 -10.99 4.17
N ASP A 138 19.17 -12.02 4.04
CA ASP A 138 19.55 -13.43 3.96
C ASP A 138 18.44 -14.24 3.28
N ALA A 139 18.69 -15.51 2.95
CA ALA A 139 17.74 -16.34 2.18
C ALA A 139 16.45 -16.72 2.94
N ASN A 140 16.46 -16.67 4.27
CA ASN A 140 15.36 -17.12 5.13
C ASN A 140 14.48 -15.94 5.61
N THR A 141 15.01 -14.71 5.66
CA THR A 141 14.22 -13.50 5.91
C THR A 141 13.29 -13.20 4.73
N PRO A 142 11.96 -13.26 4.89
CA PRO A 142 11.03 -12.90 3.83
C PRO A 142 11.10 -11.40 3.54
N ARG A 143 10.93 -11.04 2.27
CA ARG A 143 11.04 -9.67 1.79
C ARG A 143 9.79 -9.20 1.07
N VAL A 144 9.22 -8.12 1.61
CA VAL A 144 8.05 -7.41 1.11
C VAL A 144 8.49 -6.12 0.42
N LEU A 145 7.88 -5.80 -0.72
CA LEU A 145 7.97 -4.48 -1.34
C LEU A 145 6.61 -3.75 -1.23
N LEU A 146 6.62 -2.50 -0.79
CA LEU A 146 5.48 -1.59 -0.81
C LEU A 146 5.64 -0.57 -1.95
N ILE A 147 4.70 -0.56 -2.87
CA ILE A 147 4.60 0.45 -3.95
C ILE A 147 3.17 0.98 -4.02
N HIS A 148 2.95 2.08 -4.72
CA HIS A 148 1.58 2.56 -4.98
C HIS A 148 1.16 2.44 -6.45
N ASN A 149 2.05 2.02 -7.36
CA ASN A 149 1.69 1.80 -8.76
C ASN A 149 1.93 0.33 -9.17
N PRO A 150 0.89 -0.52 -9.20
CA PRO A 150 1.05 -1.95 -9.46
C PRO A 150 1.44 -2.24 -10.91
N SER A 151 1.20 -1.29 -11.84
CA SER A 151 1.52 -1.45 -13.26
C SER A 151 3.03 -1.52 -13.55
N ILE A 152 3.88 -1.00 -12.66
CA ILE A 152 5.36 -1.09 -12.77
C ILE A 152 5.83 -2.54 -12.84
N LEU A 153 5.12 -3.45 -12.18
CA LEU A 153 5.49 -4.88 -12.17
C LEU A 153 5.39 -5.52 -13.57
N SER A 154 4.63 -4.95 -14.50
CA SER A 154 4.58 -5.45 -15.87
C SER A 154 5.95 -5.39 -16.55
N SER A 155 6.75 -4.35 -16.28
CA SER A 155 8.09 -4.12 -16.85
C SER A 155 9.26 -4.72 -16.05
N LEU A 156 9.02 -5.32 -14.87
CA LEU A 156 10.09 -5.90 -14.04
C LEU A 156 10.36 -7.38 -14.37
N ASP A 157 11.25 -7.64 -15.34
CA ASP A 157 11.56 -8.98 -15.88
C ASP A 157 11.78 -10.07 -14.81
N THR A 158 12.54 -9.74 -13.76
CA THR A 158 12.67 -10.55 -12.53
C THR A 158 12.69 -9.66 -11.29
N MET A 159 11.91 -10.06 -10.29
CA MET A 159 12.00 -9.58 -8.91
C MET A 159 12.41 -10.74 -8.00
N ASP A 160 13.54 -11.40 -8.31
CA ASP A 160 14.07 -12.48 -7.47
C ASP A 160 14.47 -11.96 -6.06
N SER A 161 14.47 -10.64 -5.88
CA SER A 161 14.72 -9.95 -4.61
C SER A 161 13.54 -9.89 -3.64
N CYS A 162 12.28 -10.16 -4.04
CA CYS A 162 11.11 -9.99 -3.16
C CYS A 162 10.10 -11.14 -3.30
N ASP A 163 9.52 -11.56 -2.18
CA ASP A 163 8.59 -12.70 -2.12
C ASP A 163 7.14 -12.27 -2.39
N ILE A 164 6.78 -11.05 -1.94
CA ILE A 164 5.49 -10.43 -2.25
C ILE A 164 5.61 -8.91 -2.36
N VAL A 165 4.83 -8.33 -3.28
CA VAL A 165 4.58 -6.90 -3.40
C VAL A 165 3.19 -6.59 -2.86
N PHE A 166 3.06 -5.54 -2.04
CA PHE A 166 1.78 -4.92 -1.73
C PHE A 166 1.65 -3.60 -2.45
N SER A 167 0.50 -3.35 -3.07
CA SER A 167 0.25 -2.10 -3.79
C SER A 167 -1.12 -1.50 -3.55
N GLY A 168 -1.17 -0.17 -3.54
CA GLY A 168 -2.40 0.60 -3.74
C GLY A 168 -2.73 0.80 -5.22
N HIS A 169 -3.61 1.78 -5.45
CA HIS A 169 -4.05 2.38 -6.73
C HIS A 169 -4.65 1.47 -7.82
N LEU A 170 -5.71 1.99 -8.46
CA LEU A 170 -6.08 1.61 -9.82
C LEU A 170 -6.42 2.87 -10.64
N ARG A 171 -5.74 3.03 -11.79
CA ARG A 171 -6.17 3.94 -12.86
C ARG A 171 -7.33 3.32 -13.63
N LEU A 172 -8.53 3.85 -13.43
CA LEU A 172 -9.66 3.54 -14.29
C LEU A 172 -9.67 4.48 -15.51
N TYR A 173 -9.40 3.86 -16.62
CA TYR A 173 -9.70 4.33 -17.97
C TYR A 173 -11.25 4.16 -18.22
N HIS A 174 -11.89 4.54 -19.35
CA HIS A 174 -13.38 4.70 -19.41
C HIS A 174 -14.24 4.16 -20.62
N THR A 175 -13.74 4.07 -21.87
CA THR A 175 -14.42 3.81 -23.18
C THR A 175 -15.52 4.75 -23.66
N LEU A 176 -15.58 4.97 -24.99
CA LEU A 176 -16.80 5.37 -25.68
C LEU A 176 -16.72 5.06 -27.19
N LYS A 177 -17.70 4.30 -27.69
CA LYS A 177 -17.94 4.13 -29.13
C LYS A 177 -18.85 5.29 -29.56
N LEU A 178 -18.35 6.21 -30.39
CA LEU A 178 -19.07 7.41 -30.85
C LEU A 178 -19.05 7.45 -32.38
N LEU A 179 -20.24 7.53 -32.99
CA LEU A 179 -20.46 7.58 -34.45
C LEU A 179 -19.65 6.52 -35.23
N GLY A 180 -19.84 5.24 -34.89
CA GLY A 180 -19.24 4.11 -35.61
C GLY A 180 -17.73 3.90 -35.39
N LYS A 181 -17.04 4.81 -34.70
CA LYS A 181 -15.63 4.64 -34.31
C LYS A 181 -15.51 4.05 -32.91
N GLU A 182 -14.70 3.01 -32.76
CA GLU A 182 -14.19 2.61 -31.45
C GLU A 182 -13.19 3.67 -30.97
N LYS A 183 -13.54 4.41 -29.91
CA LYS A 183 -12.53 5.11 -29.11
C LYS A 183 -12.30 4.32 -27.83
N THR A 184 -11.11 3.76 -27.74
CA THR A 184 -10.53 3.40 -26.45
C THR A 184 -10.49 4.67 -25.58
N LEU A 185 -11.25 4.65 -24.49
CA LEU A 185 -10.85 5.37 -23.29
C LEU A 185 -10.53 4.39 -22.16
N PHE A 186 -11.03 3.12 -22.18
CA PHE A 186 -10.73 2.04 -21.22
C PHE A 186 -9.46 1.34 -21.64
N LYS A 187 -8.64 1.00 -20.65
CA LYS A 187 -7.80 -0.17 -20.58
C LYS A 187 -7.36 -0.30 -19.13
N ALA A 188 -8.07 -1.12 -18.34
CA ALA A 188 -7.45 -1.69 -17.16
C ALA A 188 -6.34 -2.61 -17.67
N TYR A 189 -5.08 -2.26 -17.43
CA TYR A 189 -3.96 -3.18 -17.64
C TYR A 189 -3.75 -3.96 -16.36
N PRO A 190 -3.62 -5.31 -16.42
CA PRO A 190 -3.31 -6.08 -15.25
C PRO A 190 -1.90 -5.70 -14.75
N PRO A 191 -1.65 -5.73 -13.44
CA PRO A 191 -2.56 -6.20 -12.38
C PRO A 191 -3.50 -5.08 -11.85
N ASP A 192 -4.81 -5.37 -11.76
CA ASP A 192 -5.85 -4.40 -11.38
C ASP A 192 -6.30 -4.43 -9.90
N GLN A 193 -6.61 -5.60 -9.32
CA GLN A 193 -7.03 -5.75 -7.92
C GLN A 193 -7.00 -7.21 -7.43
N GLY A 194 -6.57 -7.42 -6.19
CA GLY A 194 -6.40 -8.76 -5.60
C GLY A 194 -5.02 -9.35 -5.84
N LEU A 195 -4.93 -10.69 -5.75
CA LEU A 195 -3.68 -11.44 -5.80
C LEU A 195 -3.32 -11.87 -7.23
N TYR A 196 -2.10 -11.53 -7.68
CA TYR A 196 -1.51 -11.90 -8.96
C TYR A 196 -0.19 -12.66 -8.75
N GLY A 197 0.11 -13.56 -9.68
CA GLY A 197 1.39 -14.26 -9.74
C GLY A 197 2.02 -14.21 -11.13
N ARG A 198 3.34 -13.96 -11.20
CA ARG A 198 4.14 -14.10 -12.43
C ARG A 198 5.46 -14.78 -12.09
N ARG A 199 5.63 -16.06 -12.47
CA ARG A 199 6.73 -16.91 -11.99
C ARG A 199 6.76 -16.90 -10.45
N ASN A 200 7.84 -16.45 -9.83
CA ASN A 200 7.98 -16.36 -8.37
C ASN A 200 7.39 -15.06 -7.79
N LEU A 201 7.25 -14.00 -8.60
CA LEU A 201 6.65 -12.74 -8.17
C LEU A 201 5.19 -12.97 -7.71
N ARG A 202 4.87 -12.46 -6.53
CA ARG A 202 3.49 -12.29 -6.03
C ARG A 202 3.22 -10.80 -5.88
N LEU A 203 2.03 -10.36 -6.27
CA LEU A 203 1.51 -9.03 -5.97
C LEU A 203 0.12 -9.16 -5.37
N TYR A 204 -0.14 -8.42 -4.31
CA TYR A 204 -1.48 -8.08 -3.89
C TYR A 204 -1.75 -6.59 -4.13
N SER A 205 -2.67 -6.27 -5.03
CA SER A 205 -3.16 -4.92 -5.27
C SER A 205 -4.46 -4.69 -4.47
N HIS A 206 -4.41 -3.80 -3.50
CA HIS A 206 -5.53 -3.49 -2.62
C HIS A 206 -6.55 -2.59 -3.32
N ARG A 207 -7.84 -2.94 -3.26
CA ARG A 207 -8.94 -2.19 -3.91
C ARG A 207 -9.14 -0.79 -3.33
N GLY A 208 -8.64 -0.56 -2.12
CA GLY A 208 -8.81 0.67 -1.36
C GLY A 208 -9.95 0.57 -0.36
N THR A 209 -9.72 1.12 0.83
CA THR A 209 -10.70 1.17 1.92
C THR A 209 -11.79 2.21 1.65
N GLY A 210 -11.53 3.15 0.74
CA GLY A 210 -12.45 4.16 0.22
C GLY A 210 -12.20 4.43 -1.26
N HIS A 211 -12.74 5.53 -1.78
CA HIS A 211 -12.58 5.93 -3.16
C HIS A 211 -12.39 7.46 -3.26
N TYR A 212 -11.60 7.89 -4.25
CA TYR A 212 -11.32 9.28 -4.58
C TYR A 212 -11.71 9.61 -6.03
N GLY A 213 -12.27 10.80 -6.23
CA GLY A 213 -12.49 11.40 -7.54
C GLY A 213 -13.69 10.88 -8.33
N PHE A 214 -13.80 11.37 -9.57
CA PHE A 214 -14.75 10.91 -10.59
C PHE A 214 -13.95 10.28 -11.75
N PRO A 215 -14.42 9.20 -12.40
CA PRO A 215 -15.71 8.52 -12.22
C PRO A 215 -15.83 7.78 -10.89
N LEU A 216 -17.05 7.72 -10.34
CA LEU A 216 -17.34 6.81 -9.24
C LEU A 216 -16.89 5.39 -9.62
N ARG A 217 -16.20 4.69 -8.70
CA ARG A 217 -15.96 3.24 -8.76
C ARG A 217 -17.27 2.45 -8.61
N LEU A 218 -18.13 2.50 -9.62
CA LEU A 218 -19.35 1.70 -9.70
C LEU A 218 -18.97 0.22 -9.81
N GLY A 219 -19.43 -0.59 -8.85
CA GLY A 219 -19.20 -2.04 -8.83
C GLY A 219 -17.92 -2.52 -8.12
N ILE A 220 -17.06 -1.63 -7.60
CA ILE A 220 -15.88 -2.03 -6.81
C ILE A 220 -16.14 -1.70 -5.33
N SER A 221 -16.36 -2.72 -4.51
CA SER A 221 -16.55 -2.57 -3.07
C SER A 221 -15.27 -2.14 -2.36
N SER A 222 -15.40 -1.27 -1.35
CA SER A 222 -14.31 -0.95 -0.42
C SER A 222 -13.81 -2.20 0.30
N GLU A 223 -12.49 -2.35 0.39
CA GLU A 223 -11.86 -3.55 0.95
C GLU A 223 -11.25 -3.31 2.33
N GLN A 224 -11.25 -4.37 3.16
CA GLN A 224 -10.52 -4.46 4.42
C GLN A 224 -9.88 -5.85 4.42
N SER A 225 -8.55 -5.89 4.27
CA SER A 225 -7.84 -7.13 3.98
C SER A 225 -7.23 -7.74 5.23
N LEU A 226 -7.48 -9.03 5.47
CA LEU A 226 -6.68 -9.87 6.34
C LEU A 226 -6.04 -10.95 5.47
N ILE A 227 -4.71 -10.99 5.42
CA ILE A 227 -3.95 -11.85 4.53
C ILE A 227 -3.05 -12.73 5.39
N HIS A 228 -3.18 -14.05 5.25
CA HIS A 228 -2.25 -15.00 5.84
C HIS A 228 -1.17 -15.30 4.80
N LEU A 229 0.07 -14.90 5.09
CA LEU A 229 1.22 -15.21 4.28
C LEU A 229 1.96 -16.40 4.88
N TYR A 230 2.38 -17.29 3.98
CA TYR A 230 3.26 -18.42 4.26
C TYR A 230 4.38 -18.34 3.23
N PHE A 231 5.62 -18.40 3.71
CA PHE A 231 6.84 -18.32 2.91
C PHE A 231 7.54 -19.69 2.91
#